data_AF-A0A1C5RBK1-F1
#
_entry.id   AF-A0A1C5RBK1-F1
#
_cell.length_a   1.000
_cell.length_b   1.000
_cell.length_c   1.000
_cell.angle_alpha   90.00
_cell.angle_beta   90.00
_cell.angle_gamma   90.00
#
_symmetry.space_group_name_H-M   'P 1'
#
loop_
_entity.id
_entity.type
_entity.pdbx_description
1 polymer ?
#
loop_
_entity_poly.entity_id
_entity_poly.type
_entity_poly.pdbx_seq_one_letter_code
_entity_poly.pdbx_strand_id
1 'polypeptide(L)'
;MDSVEEDPYDWTKSFLEEYGIDSSLDSIQMFHLTRRLNGTDLMTNNNLEQLLMGETPVSEFFKRYDVTFKKRDGHMEMYYKGYLQPLDDEFYSGPGNMAYIKSRLGYFDAQDYCVNGFAFRSHLEMQSYYRSLSRGPELVDNIGRFLEIDNMVVDYSNNSRYYCIEYLIPLSEVIFDLANPLESELEKTLIFLVNAIVRLYKEWRHSSFICDDNLILRLEDDVETKKEWFVNAEELQL
;
A
#
# COMPACT_ATOMS: atom_id res chain seq x y z
N MET A 1 -14.30 8.25 42.00
CA MET A 1 -12.88 7.93 41.83
C MET A 1 -12.87 7.03 40.64
N ASP A 2 -12.87 7.65 39.47
CA ASP A 2 -13.03 6.95 38.20
C ASP A 2 -11.78 6.08 38.05
N SER A 3 -11.98 4.76 38.08
CA SER A 3 -10.91 3.82 37.74
C SER A 3 -10.41 4.22 36.37
N VAL A 4 -9.12 4.51 36.25
CA VAL A 4 -8.48 4.60 34.93
C VAL A 4 -8.71 3.23 34.31
N GLU A 5 -9.65 3.11 33.37
CA GLU A 5 -9.81 1.90 32.57
C GLU A 5 -8.43 1.64 31.95
N GLU A 6 -7.89 0.45 32.23
CA GLU A 6 -6.66 -0.02 31.61
C GLU A 6 -6.78 0.10 30.09
N ASP A 7 -5.71 0.50 29.42
CA ASP A 7 -5.75 0.66 27.97
C ASP A 7 -6.17 -0.67 27.33
N PRO A 8 -7.21 -0.71 26.47
CA PRO A 8 -7.72 -1.95 25.91
C PRO A 8 -6.66 -2.78 25.17
N TYR A 9 -5.66 -2.13 24.59
CA TYR A 9 -4.55 -2.80 23.94
C TYR A 9 -3.67 -3.52 24.95
N ASP A 10 -3.25 -2.83 26.01
CA ASP A 10 -2.40 -3.40 27.07
C ASP A 10 -3.11 -4.57 27.77
N TRP A 11 -4.38 -4.38 28.12
CA TRP A 11 -5.18 -5.45 28.74
C TRP A 11 -5.29 -6.68 27.84
N THR A 12 -5.61 -6.48 26.55
CA THR A 12 -5.78 -7.58 25.59
C THR A 12 -4.47 -8.32 25.38
N LYS A 13 -3.36 -7.59 25.30
CA LYS A 13 -2.03 -8.18 25.13
C LYS A 13 -1.68 -9.06 26.34
N SER A 14 -1.82 -8.55 27.57
CA SER A 14 -1.57 -9.33 28.78
C SER A 14 -2.49 -10.55 28.89
N PHE A 15 -3.76 -10.41 28.51
CA PHE A 15 -4.70 -11.53 28.47
C PHE A 15 -4.25 -12.65 27.52
N LEU A 16 -3.82 -12.31 26.29
CA LEU A 16 -3.36 -13.31 25.31
C LEU A 16 -2.03 -13.96 25.72
N GLU A 17 -1.14 -13.21 26.37
CA GLU A 17 0.10 -13.73 26.94
C GLU A 17 -0.17 -14.73 28.07
N GLU A 18 -1.12 -14.42 28.98
CA GLU A 18 -1.53 -15.34 30.05
C GLU A 18 -2.27 -16.58 29.51
N TYR A 19 -3.09 -16.40 28.48
CA TYR A 19 -3.78 -17.51 27.81
C TYR A 19 -2.81 -18.52 27.17
N GLY A 20 -1.61 -18.06 26.76
CA GLY A 20 -0.55 -18.93 26.28
C GLY A 20 -0.77 -19.43 24.85
N ILE A 21 -0.97 -18.51 23.90
CA ILE A 21 -1.01 -18.84 22.47
C ILE A 21 0.32 -19.47 22.04
N ASP A 22 0.27 -20.70 21.56
CA ASP A 22 1.44 -21.51 21.18
C ASP A 22 1.47 -21.93 19.70
N SER A 23 0.48 -21.48 18.92
CA SER A 23 0.36 -21.73 17.49
C SER A 23 0.19 -20.44 16.69
N SER A 24 0.88 -20.35 15.55
CA SER A 24 0.76 -19.25 14.61
C SER A 24 -0.44 -19.42 13.66
N LEU A 25 -0.95 -18.31 13.12
CA LEU A 25 -1.84 -18.33 11.95
C LEU A 25 -1.06 -18.73 10.70
N ASP A 26 -1.65 -19.58 9.86
CA ASP A 26 -1.04 -19.96 8.57
C ASP A 26 -1.06 -18.79 7.56
N SER A 27 -2.13 -18.00 7.58
CA SER A 27 -2.38 -16.93 6.62
C SER A 27 -3.18 -15.77 7.23
N ILE A 28 -3.12 -14.62 6.56
CA ILE A 28 -3.80 -13.38 6.95
C ILE A 28 -4.46 -12.74 5.73
N GLN A 29 -5.61 -12.10 5.95
CA GLN A 29 -6.26 -11.30 4.92
C GLN A 29 -5.57 -9.94 4.76
N MET A 30 -5.41 -9.49 3.51
CA MET A 30 -4.95 -8.15 3.18
C MET A 30 -5.91 -7.49 2.19
N PHE A 31 -6.33 -6.27 2.51
CA PHE A 31 -7.22 -5.45 1.70
C PHE A 31 -6.42 -4.32 1.04
N HIS A 32 -6.12 -4.48 -0.24
CA HIS A 32 -5.35 -3.54 -1.05
C HIS A 32 -6.27 -2.57 -1.80
N LEU A 33 -6.14 -1.28 -1.51
CA LEU A 33 -6.82 -0.23 -2.25
C LEU A 33 -6.02 0.14 -3.49
N THR A 34 -6.63 0.07 -4.67
CA THR A 34 -5.92 0.32 -5.92
C THR A 34 -6.84 0.77 -7.05
N ARG A 35 -6.32 1.63 -7.91
CA ARG A 35 -6.99 2.00 -9.15
C ARG A 35 -6.29 1.31 -10.30
N ARG A 36 -7.00 0.42 -10.99
CA ARG A 36 -6.47 -0.44 -12.04
C ARG A 36 -6.92 0.05 -13.40
N LEU A 37 -5.98 0.21 -14.32
CA LEU A 37 -6.28 0.56 -15.71
C LEU A 37 -7.12 -0.54 -16.36
N ASN A 38 -7.93 -0.16 -17.36
CA ASN A 38 -8.75 -1.11 -18.09
C ASN A 38 -7.86 -2.19 -18.75
N GLY A 39 -8.26 -3.47 -18.59
CA GLY A 39 -7.51 -4.62 -19.11
C GLY A 39 -6.42 -5.16 -18.18
N THR A 40 -6.23 -4.58 -16.99
CA THR A 40 -5.32 -5.15 -15.98
C THR A 40 -5.89 -6.43 -15.37
N ASP A 41 -5.06 -7.48 -15.22
CA ASP A 41 -5.40 -8.68 -14.44
C ASP A 41 -5.57 -8.28 -12.97
N LEU A 42 -6.72 -8.60 -12.38
CA LEU A 42 -7.02 -8.28 -10.98
C LEU A 42 -6.51 -9.36 -10.01
N MET A 43 -6.15 -10.55 -10.51
CA MET A 43 -5.68 -11.66 -9.69
C MET A 43 -4.20 -11.55 -9.31
N THR A 44 -3.47 -10.64 -9.93
CA THR A 44 -2.06 -10.38 -9.61
C THR A 44 -1.83 -8.89 -9.37
N ASN A 45 -0.76 -8.59 -8.65
CA ASN A 45 -0.29 -7.26 -8.40
C ASN A 45 1.22 -7.29 -8.36
N ASN A 46 1.80 -6.35 -9.08
CA ASN A 46 3.23 -6.23 -9.24
C ASN A 46 3.73 -5.23 -8.20
N ASN A 47 4.96 -5.42 -7.71
CA ASN A 47 5.66 -4.34 -7.03
C ASN A 47 5.88 -3.15 -8.00
N LEU A 48 6.27 -2.00 -7.45
CA LEU A 48 6.40 -0.78 -8.24
C LEU A 48 7.41 -0.92 -9.38
N GLU A 49 8.53 -1.58 -9.13
CA GLU A 49 9.58 -1.78 -10.13
C GLU A 49 9.03 -2.49 -11.37
N GLN A 50 8.32 -3.61 -11.16
CA GLN A 50 7.71 -4.38 -12.23
C GLN A 50 6.53 -3.64 -12.88
N LEU A 51 5.75 -2.84 -12.12
CA LEU A 51 4.70 -1.99 -12.69
C LEU A 51 5.26 -1.00 -13.73
N LEU A 52 6.42 -0.40 -13.45
CA LEU A 52 6.99 0.66 -14.28
C LEU A 52 7.86 0.14 -15.43
N MET A 53 8.63 -0.93 -15.21
CA MET A 53 9.60 -1.44 -16.19
C MET A 53 9.13 -2.66 -16.96
N GLY A 54 8.19 -3.44 -16.40
CA GLY A 54 7.61 -4.61 -17.08
C GLY A 54 6.69 -4.24 -18.24
N GLU A 55 6.14 -5.24 -18.92
CA GLU A 55 5.05 -5.06 -19.89
C GLU A 55 3.71 -5.07 -19.14
N THR A 56 3.30 -3.91 -18.62
CA THR A 56 2.08 -3.77 -17.83
C THR A 56 1.22 -2.64 -18.38
N PRO A 57 -0.10 -2.63 -18.08
CA PRO A 57 -0.94 -1.49 -18.43
C PRO A 57 -0.42 -0.15 -17.90
N VAL A 58 0.27 -0.14 -16.75
CA VAL A 58 0.85 1.08 -16.16
C VAL A 58 2.07 1.54 -16.95
N SER A 59 2.99 0.65 -17.32
CA SER A 59 4.14 1.03 -18.13
C SER A 59 3.73 1.47 -19.55
N GLU A 60 2.75 0.80 -20.15
CA GLU A 60 2.15 1.22 -21.42
C GLU A 60 1.45 2.58 -21.31
N PHE A 61 0.77 2.84 -20.19
CA PHE A 61 0.18 4.16 -19.93
C PHE A 61 1.25 5.27 -19.97
N PHE A 62 2.36 5.10 -19.26
CA PHE A 62 3.47 6.07 -19.28
C PHE A 62 4.11 6.21 -20.66
N LYS A 63 4.29 5.11 -21.41
CA LYS A 63 4.86 5.14 -22.78
C LYS A 63 4.04 6.00 -23.73
N ARG A 64 2.70 6.04 -23.60
CA ARG A 64 1.84 6.92 -24.43
C ARG A 64 2.13 8.41 -24.24
N TYR A 65 2.76 8.78 -23.12
CA TYR A 65 3.21 10.14 -22.81
C TYR A 65 4.73 10.32 -23.00
N ASP A 66 5.38 9.40 -23.72
CA ASP A 66 6.84 9.36 -23.89
C ASP A 66 7.63 9.28 -22.57
N VAL A 67 7.00 8.76 -21.50
CA VAL A 67 7.65 8.51 -20.21
C VAL A 67 8.05 7.05 -20.12
N THR A 68 9.31 6.77 -19.82
CA THR A 68 9.86 5.41 -19.68
C THR A 68 10.83 5.31 -18.52
N PHE A 69 11.04 4.10 -18.01
CA PHE A 69 11.91 3.83 -16.86
C PHE A 69 12.95 2.78 -17.22
N LYS A 70 14.15 2.90 -16.66
CA LYS A 70 15.22 1.91 -16.81
C LYS A 70 15.97 1.72 -15.50
N LYS A 71 16.30 0.47 -15.17
CA LYS A 71 17.13 0.17 -14.00
C LYS A 71 18.59 0.49 -14.28
N ARG A 72 19.22 1.25 -13.39
CA ARG A 72 20.64 1.55 -13.42
C ARG A 72 21.16 1.77 -12.00
N ASP A 73 22.34 1.23 -11.69
CA ASP A 73 23.03 1.46 -10.41
C ASP A 73 22.11 1.33 -9.17
N GLY A 74 21.26 0.31 -9.16
CA GLY A 74 20.36 -0.01 -8.05
C GLY A 74 19.04 0.78 -7.97
N HIS A 75 18.81 1.74 -8.85
CA HIS A 75 17.60 2.59 -8.87
C HIS A 75 16.96 2.65 -10.27
N MET A 76 15.77 3.24 -10.37
CA MET A 76 15.07 3.47 -11.63
C MET A 76 15.35 4.89 -12.14
N GLU A 77 15.98 5.01 -13.31
CA GLU A 77 16.08 6.27 -14.04
C GLU A 77 14.77 6.54 -14.81
N MET A 78 14.24 7.76 -14.73
CA MET A 78 13.08 8.20 -15.50
C MET A 78 13.52 8.98 -16.74
N TYR A 79 12.92 8.66 -17.89
CA TYR A 79 13.17 9.32 -19.17
C TYR A 79 11.86 9.91 -19.69
N TYR A 80 11.91 11.14 -20.20
CA TYR A 80 10.80 11.81 -20.87
C TYR A 80 11.24 12.28 -22.26
N LYS A 81 10.49 11.88 -23.30
CA LYS A 81 10.84 12.13 -24.72
C LYS A 81 12.26 11.67 -25.07
N GLY A 82 12.70 10.57 -24.45
CA GLY A 82 14.03 9.99 -24.63
C GLY A 82 15.16 10.66 -23.83
N TYR A 83 14.89 11.74 -23.10
CA TYR A 83 15.88 12.43 -22.27
C TYR A 83 15.78 12.00 -20.81
N LEU A 84 16.94 11.66 -20.21
CA LEU A 84 17.04 11.40 -18.77
C LEU A 84 16.58 12.63 -17.99
N GLN A 85 15.69 12.42 -17.03
CA GLN A 85 15.16 13.49 -16.17
C GLN A 85 15.98 13.56 -14.87
N PRO A 86 16.61 14.72 -14.57
CA PRO A 86 17.34 14.89 -13.32
C PRO A 86 16.38 14.95 -12.13
N LEU A 87 16.73 14.24 -11.06
CA LEU A 87 15.98 14.21 -9.79
C LEU A 87 16.86 14.63 -8.60
N ASP A 88 17.85 15.47 -8.86
CA ASP A 88 18.90 15.88 -7.91
C ASP A 88 18.92 17.39 -7.64
N ASP A 89 17.93 18.14 -8.14
CA ASP A 89 17.77 19.56 -7.83
C ASP A 89 17.20 19.79 -6.42
N GLU A 90 18.07 19.98 -5.44
CA GLU A 90 17.70 20.27 -4.05
C GLU A 90 16.86 21.55 -3.87
N PHE A 91 16.85 22.44 -4.88
CA PHE A 91 16.10 23.70 -4.87
C PHE A 91 14.88 23.67 -5.80
N TYR A 92 14.49 22.48 -6.27
CA TYR A 92 13.34 22.32 -7.14
C TYR A 92 12.09 22.94 -6.50
N SER A 93 11.53 23.93 -7.19
CA SER A 93 10.32 24.67 -6.77
C SER A 93 9.20 24.60 -7.81
N GLY A 94 9.36 23.72 -8.80
CA GLY A 94 8.37 23.47 -9.84
C GLY A 94 7.18 22.63 -9.35
N PRO A 95 6.22 22.35 -10.24
CA PRO A 95 5.07 21.50 -9.93
C PRO A 95 5.48 20.04 -9.65
N GLY A 96 4.70 19.34 -8.80
CA GLY A 96 4.98 17.96 -8.41
C GLY A 96 6.05 17.84 -7.31
N ASN A 97 6.09 16.69 -6.62
CA ASN A 97 7.03 16.43 -5.55
C ASN A 97 8.21 15.60 -6.05
N MET A 98 9.30 16.27 -6.45
CA MET A 98 10.50 15.61 -6.97
C MET A 98 11.13 14.65 -5.94
N ALA A 99 11.15 15.03 -4.65
CA ALA A 99 11.70 14.19 -3.58
C ALA A 99 10.88 12.90 -3.41
N TYR A 100 9.56 12.98 -3.54
CA TYR A 100 8.69 11.80 -3.56
C TYR A 100 8.97 10.91 -4.77
N ILE A 101 9.04 11.47 -5.99
CA ILE A 101 9.37 10.69 -7.21
C ILE A 101 10.72 9.99 -7.03
N LYS A 102 11.73 10.73 -6.57
CA LYS A 102 13.07 10.21 -6.27
C LYS A 102 13.02 9.04 -5.29
N SER A 103 12.24 9.16 -4.22
CA SER A 103 12.03 8.07 -3.26
C SER A 103 11.38 6.85 -3.91
N ARG A 104 10.29 7.04 -4.66
CA ARG A 104 9.57 5.97 -5.36
C ARG A 104 10.37 5.33 -6.50
N LEU A 105 11.47 5.95 -6.93
CA LEU A 105 12.39 5.40 -7.92
C LEU A 105 13.65 4.76 -7.30
N GLY A 106 13.71 4.64 -5.97
CA GLY A 106 14.74 3.87 -5.26
C GLY A 106 16.10 4.54 -5.18
N TYR A 107 16.14 5.88 -5.21
CA TYR A 107 17.39 6.64 -5.01
C TYR A 107 17.84 6.71 -3.54
N PHE A 108 17.01 6.25 -2.60
CA PHE A 108 17.34 6.17 -1.17
C PHE A 108 17.47 4.71 -0.74
N ASP A 109 18.20 4.46 0.34
CA ASP A 109 18.46 3.11 0.85
C ASP A 109 17.18 2.35 1.23
N ALA A 110 16.17 3.07 1.72
CA ALA A 110 14.84 2.53 1.96
C ALA A 110 14.03 2.55 0.65
N GLN A 111 13.85 1.37 0.07
CA GLN A 111 12.96 1.19 -1.07
C GLN A 111 11.50 1.20 -0.61
N ASP A 112 10.62 1.64 -1.50
CA ASP A 112 9.18 1.73 -1.27
C ASP A 112 8.47 1.21 -2.52
N TYR A 113 8.71 -0.07 -2.82
CA TYR A 113 8.20 -0.75 -4.01
C TYR A 113 7.09 -1.75 -3.67
N CYS A 114 6.98 -2.12 -2.40
CA CYS A 114 6.07 -3.13 -1.91
C CYS A 114 4.61 -2.96 -2.33
N VAL A 115 3.93 -4.09 -2.46
CA VAL A 115 2.47 -4.14 -2.39
C VAL A 115 2.07 -4.07 -0.93
N ASN A 116 1.22 -3.11 -0.57
CA ASN A 116 0.73 -2.93 0.79
C ASN A 116 -0.81 -2.95 0.85
N GLY A 117 -1.36 -3.06 2.04
CA GLY A 117 -2.79 -3.03 2.26
C GLY A 117 -3.11 -3.02 3.75
N PHE A 118 -4.38 -3.23 4.06
CA PHE A 118 -4.88 -3.19 5.43
C PHE A 118 -5.29 -4.57 5.91
N ALA A 119 -5.11 -4.88 7.19
CA ALA A 119 -5.52 -6.16 7.75
C ALA A 119 -7.06 -6.29 7.89
N PHE A 120 -7.77 -5.17 7.99
CA PHE A 120 -9.22 -5.16 8.22
C PHE A 120 -9.99 -4.37 7.15
N ARG A 121 -11.08 -4.95 6.63
CA ARG A 121 -11.95 -4.34 5.62
C ARG A 121 -12.97 -3.36 6.17
N SER A 122 -13.46 -3.55 7.40
CA SER A 122 -14.53 -2.70 7.95
C SER A 122 -14.08 -1.23 7.98
N HIS A 123 -15.00 -0.31 7.72
CA HIS A 123 -14.78 1.13 7.79
C HIS A 123 -13.67 1.70 6.87
N LEU A 124 -13.12 0.92 5.94
CA LEU A 124 -11.99 1.35 5.12
C LEU A 124 -12.32 2.62 4.30
N GLU A 125 -13.59 2.81 3.94
CA GLU A 125 -14.12 4.02 3.30
C GLU A 125 -14.01 5.32 4.13
N MET A 126 -13.81 5.18 5.44
CA MET A 126 -13.59 6.30 6.37
C MET A 126 -12.12 6.73 6.45
N GLN A 127 -11.19 5.94 5.89
CA GLN A 127 -9.79 6.33 5.81
C GLN A 127 -9.59 7.55 4.93
N SER A 128 -8.72 8.46 5.37
CA SER A 128 -8.26 9.56 4.51
C SER A 128 -7.66 9.04 3.19
N TYR A 129 -6.88 7.95 3.27
CA TYR A 129 -6.22 7.30 2.14
C TYR A 129 -7.19 6.75 1.09
N TYR A 130 -8.37 6.30 1.49
CA TYR A 130 -9.40 5.75 0.59
C TYR A 130 -9.82 6.76 -0.48
N ARG A 131 -10.06 8.01 -0.07
CA ARG A 131 -10.42 9.07 -1.02
C ARG A 131 -9.23 9.55 -1.83
N SER A 132 -8.04 9.57 -1.26
CA SER A 132 -6.83 10.02 -1.96
C SER A 132 -6.51 9.15 -3.19
N LEU A 133 -6.65 7.82 -3.06
CA LEU A 133 -6.40 6.89 -4.17
C LEU A 133 -7.50 6.85 -5.24
N SER A 134 -8.64 7.45 -4.96
CA SER A 134 -9.79 7.42 -5.86
C SER A 134 -9.54 8.08 -7.22
N ARG A 135 -8.57 9.00 -7.33
CA ARG A 135 -8.26 9.72 -8.58
C ARG A 135 -7.15 9.05 -9.39
N GLY A 136 -6.37 8.17 -8.79
CA GLY A 136 -5.20 7.55 -9.43
C GLY A 136 -4.04 7.39 -8.45
N PRO A 137 -2.99 6.65 -8.82
CA PRO A 137 -1.78 6.54 -8.03
C PRO A 137 -1.11 7.91 -7.87
N GLU A 138 -0.68 8.24 -6.66
CA GLU A 138 0.01 9.50 -6.34
C GLU A 138 1.27 9.70 -7.22
N LEU A 139 1.97 8.62 -7.57
CA LEU A 139 3.11 8.65 -8.48
C LEU A 139 2.75 9.18 -9.86
N VAL A 140 1.58 8.81 -10.41
CA VAL A 140 1.14 9.29 -11.73
C VAL A 140 0.88 10.80 -11.70
N ASP A 141 0.23 11.31 -10.65
CA ASP A 141 0.01 12.75 -10.49
C ASP A 141 1.32 13.50 -10.34
N ASN A 142 2.22 13.02 -9.48
CA ASN A 142 3.51 13.67 -9.25
C ASN A 142 4.37 13.71 -10.51
N ILE A 143 4.46 12.61 -11.26
CA ILE A 143 5.21 12.57 -12.53
C ILE A 143 4.56 13.49 -13.57
N GLY A 144 3.23 13.44 -13.72
CA GLY A 144 2.52 14.31 -14.65
C GLY A 144 2.77 15.78 -14.35
N ARG A 145 2.74 16.17 -13.07
CA ARG A 145 3.02 17.53 -12.64
C ARG A 145 4.49 17.92 -12.82
N PHE A 146 5.43 17.06 -12.43
CA PHE A 146 6.87 17.29 -12.58
C PHE A 146 7.30 17.48 -14.04
N LEU A 147 6.69 16.73 -14.96
CA LEU A 147 6.96 16.83 -16.40
C LEU A 147 6.06 17.84 -17.12
N GLU A 148 5.20 18.55 -16.37
CA GLU A 148 4.20 19.50 -16.89
C GLU A 148 3.32 18.88 -18.01
N ILE A 149 2.89 17.64 -17.81
CA ILE A 149 1.98 16.92 -18.68
C ILE A 149 0.55 17.11 -18.17
N ASP A 150 -0.18 17.97 -18.87
CA ASP A 150 -1.56 18.29 -18.52
C ASP A 150 -2.46 17.06 -18.46
N ASN A 151 -3.29 17.00 -17.41
CA ASN A 151 -4.36 16.01 -17.23
C ASN A 151 -3.93 14.54 -17.22
N MET A 152 -2.65 14.20 -17.02
CA MET A 152 -2.19 12.81 -16.99
C MET A 152 -2.96 11.95 -15.96
N VAL A 153 -3.10 12.43 -14.71
CA VAL A 153 -3.85 11.68 -13.68
C VAL A 153 -5.34 11.58 -14.01
N VAL A 154 -5.91 12.58 -14.69
CA VAL A 154 -7.32 12.56 -15.11
C VAL A 154 -7.52 11.52 -16.21
N ASP A 155 -6.61 11.43 -17.18
CA ASP A 155 -6.62 10.37 -18.19
C ASP A 155 -6.48 8.98 -17.57
N TYR A 156 -5.59 8.82 -16.58
CA TYR A 156 -5.47 7.58 -15.82
C TYR A 156 -6.81 7.22 -15.15
N SER A 157 -7.43 8.18 -14.46
CA SER A 157 -8.72 8.01 -13.78
C SER A 157 -9.82 7.58 -14.74
N ASN A 158 -9.93 8.24 -15.89
CA ASN A 158 -10.97 7.97 -16.90
C ASN A 158 -10.82 6.59 -17.54
N ASN A 159 -9.61 6.05 -17.58
CA ASN A 159 -9.28 4.75 -18.16
C ASN A 159 -9.05 3.65 -17.11
N SER A 160 -9.58 3.82 -15.91
CA SER A 160 -9.40 2.88 -14.80
C SER A 160 -10.68 2.69 -13.98
N ARG A 161 -10.62 1.71 -13.09
CA ARG A 161 -11.62 1.42 -12.06
C ARG A 161 -10.94 1.32 -10.70
N TYR A 162 -11.63 1.77 -9.65
CA TYR A 162 -11.12 1.75 -8.29
C TYR A 162 -11.60 0.49 -7.58
N TYR A 163 -10.70 -0.20 -6.91
CA TYR A 163 -10.96 -1.50 -6.28
C TYR A 163 -10.42 -1.57 -4.86
N CYS A 164 -11.10 -2.35 -4.03
CA CYS A 164 -10.52 -3.03 -2.89
C CYS A 164 -10.29 -4.48 -3.27
N ILE A 165 -9.02 -4.89 -3.41
CA ILE A 165 -8.65 -6.28 -3.70
C ILE A 165 -8.36 -6.98 -2.38
N GLU A 166 -9.00 -8.13 -2.20
CA GLU A 166 -8.80 -9.00 -1.04
C GLU A 166 -7.84 -10.14 -1.41
N TYR A 167 -6.80 -10.27 -0.59
CA TYR A 167 -5.85 -11.37 -0.65
C TYR A 167 -5.89 -12.19 0.64
N LEU A 168 -5.59 -13.48 0.53
CA LEU A 168 -5.26 -14.36 1.64
C LEU A 168 -3.80 -14.81 1.46
N ILE A 169 -2.91 -14.28 2.29
CA ILE A 169 -1.46 -14.38 2.11
C ILE A 169 -0.87 -15.20 3.25
N PRO A 170 0.08 -16.13 2.99
CA PRO A 170 0.82 -16.79 4.05
C PRO A 170 1.44 -15.79 5.02
N LEU A 171 1.33 -16.03 6.33
CA LEU A 171 1.82 -15.08 7.33
C LEU A 171 3.36 -14.89 7.24
N SER A 172 4.06 -15.92 6.77
CA SER A 172 5.50 -15.89 6.46
C SER A 172 5.88 -14.82 5.43
N GLU A 173 4.99 -14.48 4.51
CA GLU A 173 5.26 -13.55 3.39
C GLU A 173 4.87 -12.10 3.73
N VAL A 174 4.21 -11.87 4.87
CA VAL A 174 3.66 -10.57 5.26
C VAL A 174 4.53 -9.89 6.32
N ILE A 175 4.84 -8.63 6.09
CA ILE A 175 5.47 -7.72 7.04
C ILE A 175 4.38 -6.82 7.62
N PHE A 176 4.36 -6.71 8.95
CA PHE A 176 3.52 -5.71 9.61
C PHE A 176 4.28 -4.39 9.57
N ASP A 177 3.70 -3.37 8.96
CA ASP A 177 4.36 -2.08 8.73
C ASP A 177 4.37 -1.23 10.01
N LEU A 178 5.19 -1.67 10.94
CA LEU A 178 5.40 -1.11 12.27
C LEU A 178 6.83 -0.57 12.35
N ALA A 179 7.07 0.38 13.26
CA ALA A 179 8.40 0.96 13.49
C ALA A 179 9.49 -0.10 13.76
N ASN A 180 9.10 -1.21 14.40
CA ASN A 180 9.94 -2.40 14.55
C ASN A 180 9.13 -3.60 14.02
N PRO A 181 9.37 -4.03 12.77
CA PRO A 181 8.70 -5.19 12.20
C PRO A 181 8.96 -6.46 13.01
N LEU A 182 7.96 -7.32 13.08
CA LEU A 182 7.99 -8.57 13.84
C LEU A 182 8.63 -9.66 12.97
N GLU A 183 9.56 -10.43 13.53
CA GLU A 183 10.20 -11.54 12.82
C GLU A 183 9.43 -12.85 12.97
N SER A 184 8.88 -13.11 14.16
CA SER A 184 8.18 -14.36 14.46
C SER A 184 6.73 -14.35 13.99
N GLU A 185 6.28 -15.42 13.33
CA GLU A 185 4.87 -15.63 12.99
C GLU A 185 3.97 -15.70 14.23
N LEU A 186 4.50 -16.17 15.36
CA LEU A 186 3.75 -16.21 16.62
C LEU A 186 3.53 -14.79 17.16
N GLU A 187 4.54 -13.93 17.07
CA GLU A 187 4.42 -12.52 17.47
C GLU A 187 3.45 -11.78 16.54
N LYS A 188 3.55 -12.00 15.22
CA LYS A 188 2.58 -11.46 14.25
C LYS A 188 1.16 -11.91 14.57
N THR A 189 0.98 -13.18 14.92
CA THR A 189 -0.31 -13.75 15.33
C THR A 189 -0.86 -13.04 16.56
N LEU A 190 -0.05 -12.89 17.61
CA LEU A 190 -0.44 -12.19 18.84
C LEU A 190 -0.85 -10.75 18.55
N ILE A 191 -0.03 -10.00 17.80
CA ILE A 191 -0.32 -8.60 17.48
C ILE A 191 -1.57 -8.45 16.61
N PHE A 192 -1.79 -9.34 15.64
CA PHE A 192 -3.03 -9.36 14.87
C PHE A 192 -4.26 -9.60 15.76
N LEU A 193 -4.18 -10.58 16.66
CA LEU A 193 -5.28 -10.89 17.60
C LEU A 193 -5.56 -9.73 18.56
N VAL A 194 -4.52 -9.06 19.08
CA VAL A 194 -4.68 -7.83 19.88
C VAL A 194 -5.46 -6.78 19.09
N ASN A 195 -5.01 -6.47 17.86
CA ASN A 195 -5.67 -5.48 17.02
C ASN A 195 -7.12 -5.85 16.70
N ALA A 196 -7.39 -7.13 16.41
CA ALA A 196 -8.74 -7.62 16.12
C ALA A 196 -9.68 -7.47 17.34
N ILE A 197 -9.24 -7.87 18.54
CA ILE A 197 -10.05 -7.78 19.77
C ILE A 197 -10.28 -6.32 20.16
N VAL A 198 -9.23 -5.49 20.15
CA VAL A 198 -9.35 -4.05 20.45
C VAL A 198 -10.32 -3.38 19.49
N ARG A 199 -10.26 -3.74 18.20
CA ARG A 199 -11.18 -3.22 17.19
C ARG A 199 -12.63 -3.61 17.49
N LEU A 200 -12.90 -4.90 17.75
CA LEU A 200 -14.23 -5.37 18.13
C LEU A 200 -14.75 -4.69 19.41
N TYR A 201 -13.87 -4.45 20.39
CA TYR A 201 -14.21 -3.72 21.60
C TYR A 201 -14.59 -2.25 21.32
N LYS A 202 -13.79 -1.54 20.51
CA LYS A 202 -14.08 -0.16 20.10
C LYS A 202 -15.42 -0.07 19.34
N GLU A 203 -15.64 -0.99 18.39
CA GLU A 203 -16.91 -1.10 17.64
C GLU A 203 -18.10 -1.33 18.59
N TRP A 204 -17.98 -2.27 19.55
CA TRP A 204 -19.01 -2.56 20.55
C TRP A 204 -19.35 -1.35 21.44
N ARG A 205 -18.35 -0.54 21.79
CA ARG A 205 -18.53 0.67 22.62
C ARG A 205 -19.13 1.84 21.86
N HIS A 206 -19.36 1.72 20.54
CA HIS A 206 -19.69 2.84 19.66
C HIS A 206 -18.71 4.02 19.83
N SER A 207 -17.47 3.74 20.22
CA SER A 207 -16.45 4.79 20.27
C SER A 207 -16.16 5.25 18.85
N SER A 208 -15.79 6.52 18.68
CA SER A 208 -15.36 7.03 17.38
C SER A 208 -14.08 6.31 16.98
N PHE A 209 -14.23 5.20 16.27
CA PHE A 209 -13.13 4.50 15.64
C PHE A 209 -12.43 5.50 14.72
N ILE A 210 -11.21 5.90 15.09
CA ILE A 210 -10.34 6.65 14.20
C ILE A 210 -9.84 5.63 13.21
N CYS A 211 -10.32 5.72 11.97
CA CYS A 211 -10.05 4.69 10.98
C CYS A 211 -8.55 4.50 10.74
N ASP A 212 -7.75 5.55 10.93
CA ASP A 212 -6.31 5.60 10.68
C ASP A 212 -5.48 4.60 11.53
N ASP A 213 -6.08 3.90 12.52
CA ASP A 213 -5.44 2.84 13.33
C ASP A 213 -5.44 1.44 12.65
N ASN A 214 -5.77 1.33 11.37
CA ASN A 214 -5.82 0.03 10.69
C ASN A 214 -4.41 -0.51 10.46
N LEU A 215 -4.14 -1.74 10.93
CA LEU A 215 -2.84 -2.39 10.77
C LEU A 215 -2.49 -2.50 9.28
N ILE A 216 -1.40 -1.84 8.90
CA ILE A 216 -0.86 -1.88 7.54
C ILE A 216 0.00 -3.14 7.39
N LEU A 217 -0.27 -3.87 6.33
CA LEU A 217 0.45 -5.06 5.91
C LEU A 217 1.18 -4.74 4.61
N ARG A 218 2.41 -5.21 4.46
CA ARG A 218 3.17 -5.09 3.22
C ARG A 218 3.91 -6.39 2.88
N LEU A 219 4.20 -6.57 1.60
CA LEU A 219 5.15 -7.57 1.13
C LEU A 219 6.57 -6.99 1.13
N GLU A 220 7.58 -7.83 0.94
CA GLU A 220 8.93 -7.37 0.60
C GLU A 220 8.92 -6.58 -0.72
N ASP A 221 9.88 -5.68 -0.88
CA ASP A 221 9.92 -4.72 -2.00
C ASP A 221 10.12 -5.39 -3.37
N ASP A 222 10.72 -6.58 -3.41
CA ASP A 222 10.94 -7.37 -4.61
C ASP A 222 9.88 -8.48 -4.83
N VAL A 223 8.85 -8.53 -3.98
CA VAL A 223 7.80 -9.56 -4.03
C VAL A 223 6.51 -9.03 -4.67
N GLU A 224 5.91 -9.88 -5.50
CA GLU A 224 4.62 -9.67 -6.16
C GLU A 224 3.56 -10.57 -5.52
N THR A 225 2.28 -10.25 -5.68
CA THR A 225 1.21 -11.14 -5.22
C THR A 225 1.07 -12.34 -6.15
N LYS A 226 0.86 -13.52 -5.59
CA LYS A 226 0.61 -14.75 -6.36
C LYS A 226 -0.90 -14.91 -6.66
N LYS A 227 -1.24 -15.54 -7.80
CA LYS A 227 -2.66 -15.71 -8.21
C LYS A 227 -3.47 -16.51 -7.20
N GLU A 228 -2.84 -17.48 -6.56
CA GLU A 228 -3.43 -18.32 -5.53
C GLU A 228 -3.77 -17.56 -4.24
N TRP A 229 -3.23 -16.35 -4.03
CA TRP A 229 -3.57 -15.51 -2.89
C TRP A 229 -4.82 -14.66 -3.14
N PHE A 230 -5.25 -14.51 -4.39
CA PHE A 230 -6.41 -13.69 -4.72
C PHE A 230 -7.70 -14.32 -4.19
N VAL A 231 -8.50 -13.53 -3.48
CA VAL A 231 -9.81 -13.95 -2.95
C VAL A 231 -10.93 -13.26 -3.73
N ASN A 232 -10.92 -11.93 -3.77
CA ASN A 232 -11.99 -11.15 -4.36
C ASN A 232 -11.51 -9.76 -4.81
N ALA A 233 -12.25 -9.12 -5.71
CA ALA A 233 -12.09 -7.72 -6.07
C ALA A 233 -13.44 -7.01 -6.01
N GLU A 234 -13.55 -6.05 -5.10
CA GLU A 234 -14.72 -5.19 -4.98
C GLU A 234 -14.47 -3.89 -5.74
N GLU A 235 -15.26 -3.60 -6.78
CA GLU A 235 -15.25 -2.30 -7.43
C GLU A 235 -15.89 -1.26 -6.52
N LEU A 236 -15.14 -0.20 -6.22
CA LEU A 236 -15.54 0.88 -5.33
C LEU A 236 -16.12 2.04 -6.14
N GLN A 237 -17.28 2.54 -5.73
CA GLN A 237 -17.91 3.71 -6.33
C GLN A 237 -17.65 4.94 -5.47
N LEU A 238 -17.09 5.98 -6.08
CA LEU A 238 -16.74 7.26 -5.46
C LEU A 238 -17.23 8.44 -6.30
#